data_AF-Q0U6I7-F1
#
_entry.id   AF-Q0U6I7-F1
#
_cell.length_a   1.000
_cell.length_b   1.000
_cell.length_c   1.000
_cell.angle_alpha   90.00
_cell.angle_beta   90.00
_cell.angle_gamma   90.00
#
_symmetry.space_group_name_H-M   'P 1'
#
loop_
_entity.id
_entity.type
_entity.pdbx_description
1 polymer ?
#
loop_
_entity_poly.entity_id
_entity_poly.type
_entity_poly.pdbx_seq_one_letter_code
_entity_poly.pdbx_strand_id
1 'polypeptide(L)'
;MSLFSPNNLFTPTPPSPLRHFLLSPTHFLAQWLYTHQPPLTPPVPGSPPLKLVCISDTHNARPVLPAGDILLHAGDMTINGSVKEVQAQVDWMNSLGYAGTVVIAGNHDVCLSRAEKGKAEINWGKVVYLQNESTRVSVKGRVVNIYGAPQTLRYGNWAFQYEPRDADVVWAKSIPLGTDVLITHSPARGHVDANLGCKALLQDIRRVRPRMFGVWGLAWVRFWMGWEKRGEVVWVNAAMREGGSEDEGWVVEI
;
A
#
# COMPACT_ATOMS: atom_id res chain seq x y z
N MET A 1 -2.01 26.36 20.63
CA MET A 1 -2.01 25.69 21.95
C MET A 1 -1.54 24.26 21.75
N SER A 2 -0.35 23.95 22.24
CA SER A 2 0.24 22.60 22.23
C SER A 2 -0.54 21.70 23.19
N LEU A 3 -1.03 20.55 22.72
CA LEU A 3 -1.73 19.55 23.55
C LEU A 3 -0.79 18.49 24.16
N PHE A 4 0.52 18.75 24.20
CA PHE A 4 1.46 17.85 24.86
C PHE A 4 2.09 18.53 26.06
N SER A 5 1.38 18.44 27.19
CA SER A 5 1.96 18.68 28.52
C SER A 5 2.82 17.46 28.90
N PRO A 6 4.09 17.62 29.31
CA PRO A 6 4.97 16.50 29.68
C PRO A 6 4.55 15.74 30.95
N ASN A 7 3.56 16.24 31.69
CA ASN A 7 3.17 15.73 33.01
C ASN A 7 1.75 15.15 33.02
N ASN A 8 1.46 14.22 32.11
CA ASN A 8 0.20 13.48 32.14
C ASN A 8 0.36 12.25 33.06
N LEU A 9 -0.21 12.30 34.27
CA LEU A 9 -0.11 11.26 35.32
C LEU A 9 -0.73 9.90 34.93
N PHE A 10 -1.44 9.83 33.79
CA PHE A 10 -2.13 8.64 33.30
C PHE A 10 -1.49 7.99 32.06
N THR A 11 -0.38 8.53 31.57
CA THR A 11 0.44 7.84 30.56
C THR A 11 1.58 7.12 31.26
N PRO A 12 1.56 5.78 31.37
CA PRO A 12 2.69 5.06 31.93
C PRO A 12 3.94 5.41 31.12
N THR A 13 5.01 5.79 31.81
CA THR A 13 6.31 5.98 31.18
C THR A 13 6.69 4.67 30.48
N PRO A 14 7.07 4.71 29.20
CA PRO A 14 7.49 3.49 28.53
C PRO A 14 8.64 2.87 29.32
N PRO A 15 8.64 1.54 29.54
CA PRO A 15 9.69 0.89 30.29
C PRO A 15 11.04 1.19 29.62
N SER A 16 12.07 1.44 30.45
CA SER A 16 13.42 1.61 29.94
C SER A 16 13.82 0.39 29.08
N PRO A 17 14.72 0.53 28.10
CA PRO A 17 15.15 -0.59 27.26
C PRO A 17 15.58 -1.81 28.08
N LEU A 18 16.29 -1.58 29.18
CA LEU A 18 16.68 -2.61 30.14
C LEU A 18 15.46 -3.30 30.78
N ARG A 19 14.46 -2.52 31.23
CA ARG A 19 13.24 -3.06 31.83
C ARG A 19 12.39 -3.83 30.81
N HIS A 20 12.32 -3.36 29.57
CA HIS A 20 11.62 -4.06 28.49
C HIS A 20 12.32 -5.37 28.11
N PHE A 21 13.65 -5.37 28.06
CA PHE A 21 14.43 -6.59 27.87
C PHE A 21 14.23 -7.60 29.01
N LEU A 22 14.26 -7.16 30.27
CA LEU A 22 14.07 -8.06 31.42
C LEU A 22 12.65 -8.66 31.47
N LEU A 23 11.63 -7.87 31.11
CA LEU A 23 10.23 -8.32 31.13
C LEU A 23 9.85 -9.18 29.92
N SER A 24 10.50 -8.95 28.77
CA SER A 24 10.19 -9.66 27.53
C SER A 24 11.45 -9.80 26.68
N PRO A 25 12.41 -10.67 27.08
CA PRO A 25 13.72 -10.76 26.43
C PRO A 25 13.62 -11.14 24.95
N THR A 26 12.74 -12.07 24.62
CA THR A 26 12.50 -12.51 23.24
C THR A 26 11.84 -11.41 22.40
N HIS A 27 10.91 -10.63 22.96
CA HIS A 27 10.29 -9.51 22.26
C HIS A 27 11.26 -8.35 22.06
N PHE A 28 12.06 -8.03 23.07
CA PHE A 28 13.10 -7.00 22.99
C PHE A 28 14.18 -7.40 21.98
N LEU A 29 14.70 -8.63 22.03
CA LEU A 29 15.68 -9.12 21.06
C LEU A 29 15.09 -9.19 19.66
N ALA A 30 13.85 -9.64 19.50
CA ALA A 30 13.17 -9.61 18.22
C ALA A 30 13.01 -8.17 17.70
N GLN A 31 12.66 -7.21 18.56
CA GLN A 31 12.53 -5.79 18.20
C GLN A 31 13.89 -5.13 17.93
N TRP A 32 14.95 -5.54 18.63
CA TRP A 32 16.32 -5.06 18.43
C TRP A 32 16.91 -5.62 17.14
N LEU A 33 16.81 -6.94 16.91
CA LEU A 33 17.16 -7.58 15.64
C LEU A 33 16.33 -7.01 14.49
N TYR A 34 15.06 -6.67 14.76
CA TYR A 34 14.21 -5.94 13.83
C TYR A 34 14.83 -4.55 13.55
N THR A 35 15.09 -3.69 14.52
CA THR A 35 15.65 -2.36 14.24
C THR A 35 17.10 -2.34 13.73
N HIS A 36 17.84 -3.44 13.83
CA HIS A 36 19.28 -3.53 13.50
C HIS A 36 19.61 -4.53 12.38
N GLN A 37 18.61 -5.06 11.66
CA GLN A 37 18.84 -5.78 10.41
C GLN A 37 19.38 -4.82 9.33
N PRO A 38 20.37 -5.21 8.53
CA PRO A 38 20.90 -4.34 7.49
C PRO A 38 19.78 -3.99 6.50
N PRO A 39 19.64 -2.70 6.11
CA PRO A 39 18.74 -2.32 5.04
C PRO A 39 19.10 -3.10 3.77
N LEU A 40 18.09 -3.41 2.92
CA LEU A 40 18.37 -3.75 1.52
C LEU A 40 19.23 -2.65 0.90
N THR A 41 20.10 -3.04 -0.04
CA THR A 41 21.18 -2.23 -0.60
C THR A 41 20.74 -0.76 -0.72
N PRO A 42 21.27 0.15 0.12
CA PRO A 42 20.89 1.55 0.03
C PRO A 42 21.13 2.02 -1.42
N PRO A 43 20.29 2.94 -1.95
CA PRO A 43 20.54 3.49 -3.27
C PRO A 43 22.01 3.86 -3.35
N VAL A 44 22.70 3.37 -4.40
CA VAL A 44 24.13 3.62 -4.57
C VAL A 44 24.34 5.13 -4.39
N PRO A 45 25.25 5.57 -3.50
CA PRO A 45 25.47 6.99 -3.27
C PRO A 45 25.65 7.72 -4.60
N GLY A 46 24.79 8.72 -4.88
CA GLY A 46 24.78 9.47 -6.14
C GLY A 46 23.79 8.99 -7.21
N SER A 47 23.08 7.87 -7.01
CA SER A 47 21.97 7.49 -7.91
C SER A 47 20.77 8.43 -7.72
N PRO A 48 20.09 8.86 -8.81
CA PRO A 48 18.93 9.72 -8.69
C PRO A 48 17.77 8.97 -7.99
N PRO A 49 16.97 9.66 -7.15
CA PRO A 49 15.82 9.05 -6.51
C PRO A 49 14.80 8.59 -7.56
N LEU A 50 14.09 7.50 -7.23
CA LEU A 50 12.92 7.07 -8.00
C LEU A 50 11.67 7.73 -7.43
N LYS A 51 10.88 8.36 -8.30
CA LYS A 51 9.61 9.01 -7.95
C LYS A 51 8.44 8.08 -8.22
N LEU A 52 7.83 7.57 -7.16
CA LEU A 52 6.62 6.76 -7.21
C LEU A 52 5.41 7.69 -7.06
N VAL A 53 4.48 7.65 -8.01
CA VAL A 53 3.20 8.35 -7.94
C VAL A 53 2.14 7.37 -7.47
N CYS A 54 1.47 7.69 -6.38
CA CYS A 54 0.58 6.77 -5.67
C CYS A 54 -0.85 7.33 -5.64
N ILE A 55 -1.81 6.53 -6.08
CA ILE A 55 -3.25 6.87 -6.12
C ILE A 55 -4.12 5.65 -5.79
N SER A 56 -5.36 5.88 -5.37
CA SER A 56 -6.41 4.85 -5.22
C SER A 56 -7.80 5.48 -5.16
N ASP A 57 -8.87 4.68 -5.16
CA ASP A 57 -10.26 5.18 -5.04
C ASP A 57 -10.58 6.24 -6.10
N THR A 58 -10.09 6.05 -7.32
CA THR A 58 -10.38 6.99 -8.41
C THR A 58 -11.85 6.93 -8.80
N HIS A 59 -12.52 5.79 -8.66
CA HIS A 59 -13.97 5.65 -8.91
C HIS A 59 -14.42 6.31 -10.22
N ASN A 60 -13.80 5.92 -11.33
CA ASN A 60 -13.99 6.47 -12.67
C ASN A 60 -13.43 7.89 -12.90
N ALA A 61 -12.94 8.58 -11.87
CA ALA A 61 -12.19 9.84 -12.03
C ALA A 61 -10.85 9.60 -12.71
N ARG A 62 -10.36 10.61 -13.43
CA ARG A 62 -9.11 10.59 -14.20
C ARG A 62 -8.40 11.94 -14.04
N PRO A 63 -7.88 12.24 -12.83
CA PRO A 63 -7.32 13.54 -12.53
C PRO A 63 -5.98 13.76 -13.25
N VAL A 64 -5.52 15.00 -13.24
CA VAL A 64 -4.15 15.31 -13.67
C VAL A 64 -3.20 14.84 -12.56
N LEU A 65 -2.27 13.96 -12.91
CA LEU A 65 -1.29 13.41 -11.98
C LEU A 65 0.07 14.10 -12.13
N PRO A 66 0.87 14.20 -11.05
CA PRO A 66 2.21 14.76 -11.12
C PRO A 66 3.16 13.87 -11.93
N ALA A 67 4.23 14.48 -12.47
CA ALA A 67 5.29 13.74 -13.15
C ALA A 67 6.03 12.79 -12.18
N GLY A 68 6.35 11.59 -12.66
CA GLY A 68 7.08 10.59 -11.89
C GLY A 68 7.59 9.44 -12.76
N ASP A 69 8.21 8.47 -12.12
CA ASP A 69 8.84 7.32 -12.78
C ASP A 69 7.88 6.13 -12.87
N ILE A 70 7.21 5.80 -11.77
CA ILE A 70 6.32 4.64 -11.66
C ILE A 70 4.98 5.09 -11.07
N LEU A 71 3.87 4.75 -11.72
CA LEU A 71 2.51 4.94 -11.21
C LEU A 71 2.04 3.67 -10.49
N LEU A 72 1.52 3.84 -9.28
CA LEU A 72 0.96 2.78 -8.43
C LEU A 72 -0.51 3.11 -8.15
N HIS A 73 -1.44 2.24 -8.59
CA HIS A 73 -2.86 2.37 -8.29
C HIS A 73 -3.34 1.26 -7.36
N ALA A 74 -3.85 1.63 -6.17
CA ALA A 74 -4.25 0.64 -5.17
C ALA A 74 -5.74 0.31 -5.12
N GLY A 75 -6.30 -0.01 -6.27
CA GLY A 75 -7.69 -0.46 -6.35
C GLY A 75 -8.74 0.63 -6.23
N ASP A 76 -9.99 0.20 -6.40
CA ASP A 76 -11.18 1.04 -6.52
C ASP A 76 -11.06 2.02 -7.69
N MET A 77 -10.66 1.46 -8.84
CA MET A 77 -10.62 2.19 -10.11
C MET A 77 -12.02 2.58 -10.58
N THR A 78 -13.03 1.80 -10.19
CA THR A 78 -14.39 1.86 -10.77
C THR A 78 -15.46 2.17 -9.73
N ILE A 79 -16.66 2.55 -10.20
CA ILE A 79 -17.85 2.66 -9.34
C ILE A 79 -18.62 1.34 -9.33
N ASN A 80 -18.90 0.79 -10.52
CA ASN A 80 -19.77 -0.39 -10.65
C ASN A 80 -19.01 -1.70 -10.90
N GLY A 81 -17.70 -1.64 -11.15
CA GLY A 81 -16.89 -2.83 -11.36
C GLY A 81 -17.10 -3.51 -12.71
N SER A 82 -17.51 -2.77 -13.74
CA SER A 82 -17.66 -3.33 -15.09
C SER A 82 -16.33 -3.37 -15.85
N VAL A 83 -16.20 -4.33 -16.78
CA VAL A 83 -15.04 -4.45 -17.69
C VAL A 83 -14.81 -3.14 -18.45
N LYS A 84 -15.89 -2.46 -18.87
CA LYS A 84 -15.81 -1.18 -19.58
C LYS A 84 -15.20 -0.06 -18.72
N GLU A 85 -15.58 0.01 -17.44
CA GLU A 85 -15.02 1.01 -16.52
C GLU A 85 -13.53 0.73 -16.25
N VAL A 86 -13.16 -0.54 -16.02
CA VAL A 86 -11.74 -0.92 -15.85
C VAL A 86 -10.94 -0.60 -17.11
N GLN A 87 -11.46 -0.93 -18.30
CA GLN A 87 -10.78 -0.63 -19.56
C GLN A 87 -10.54 0.89 -19.73
N ALA A 88 -11.54 1.73 -19.42
CA ALA A 88 -11.40 3.18 -19.52
C ALA A 88 -10.32 3.74 -18.58
N GLN A 89 -10.13 3.13 -17.41
CA GLN A 89 -9.07 3.49 -16.46
C GLN A 89 -7.70 3.02 -16.95
N VAL A 90 -7.62 1.80 -17.49
CA VAL A 90 -6.40 1.26 -18.10
C VAL A 90 -5.95 2.09 -19.31
N ASP A 91 -6.88 2.50 -20.18
CA ASP A 91 -6.59 3.35 -21.33
C ASP A 91 -6.05 4.72 -20.89
N TRP A 92 -6.66 5.31 -19.87
CA TRP A 92 -6.18 6.56 -19.27
C TRP A 92 -4.77 6.41 -18.71
N MET A 93 -4.50 5.40 -17.88
CA MET A 93 -3.17 5.19 -17.31
C MET A 93 -2.09 4.94 -18.37
N ASN A 94 -2.43 4.19 -19.43
CA ASN A 94 -1.52 3.99 -20.57
C ASN A 94 -1.16 5.30 -21.30
N SER A 95 -1.99 6.34 -21.20
CA SER A 95 -1.77 7.66 -21.82
C SER A 95 -0.85 8.60 -21.01
N LEU A 96 -0.61 8.31 -19.73
CA LEU A 96 0.09 9.23 -18.81
C LEU A 96 1.63 9.22 -18.94
N GLY A 97 2.20 8.26 -19.66
CA GLY A 97 3.63 8.26 -20.01
C GLY A 97 4.60 7.85 -18.90
N TYR A 98 4.14 7.27 -17.79
CA TYR A 98 5.02 6.69 -16.78
C TYR A 98 5.86 5.53 -17.34
N ALA A 99 7.09 5.38 -16.83
CA ALA A 99 7.98 4.30 -17.27
C ALA A 99 7.51 2.92 -16.79
N GLY A 100 6.81 2.86 -15.66
CA GLY A 100 6.06 1.69 -15.21
C GLY A 100 4.72 2.08 -14.62
N THR A 101 3.71 1.24 -14.83
CA THR A 101 2.40 1.39 -14.19
C THR A 101 1.97 0.06 -13.60
N VAL A 102 1.71 0.03 -12.30
CA VAL A 102 1.32 -1.17 -11.56
C VAL A 102 0.01 -0.89 -10.83
N VAL A 103 -0.95 -1.81 -10.97
CA VAL A 103 -2.29 -1.63 -10.41
C VAL A 103 -2.74 -2.91 -9.72
N ILE A 104 -3.46 -2.75 -8.62
CA ILE A 104 -4.24 -3.83 -8.00
C ILE A 104 -5.73 -3.48 -8.09
N ALA A 105 -6.58 -4.48 -7.89
CA ALA A 105 -8.02 -4.27 -7.77
C ALA A 105 -8.40 -3.79 -6.36
N GLY A 106 -9.57 -3.17 -6.26
CA GLY A 106 -10.25 -2.90 -5.00
C GLY A 106 -11.62 -3.57 -4.91
N ASN A 107 -12.37 -3.26 -3.86
CA ASN A 107 -13.67 -3.88 -3.61
C ASN A 107 -14.77 -3.44 -4.61
N HIS A 108 -14.58 -2.32 -5.32
CA HIS A 108 -15.46 -1.88 -6.41
C HIS A 108 -15.14 -2.53 -7.76
N ASP A 109 -13.95 -3.11 -7.94
CA ASP A 109 -13.52 -3.64 -9.24
C ASP A 109 -14.02 -5.08 -9.49
N VAL A 110 -15.34 -5.27 -9.37
CA VAL A 110 -16.02 -6.57 -9.29
C VAL A 110 -15.72 -7.50 -10.47
N CYS A 111 -15.57 -6.99 -11.69
CA CYS A 111 -15.23 -7.84 -12.83
C CYS A 111 -13.89 -8.58 -12.65
N LEU A 112 -12.94 -7.97 -11.94
CA LEU A 112 -11.62 -8.56 -11.70
C LEU A 112 -11.65 -9.68 -10.66
N SER A 113 -12.69 -9.74 -9.81
CA SER A 113 -12.81 -10.80 -8.78
C SER A 113 -13.42 -12.10 -9.29
N ARG A 114 -14.05 -12.08 -10.48
CA ARG A 114 -14.81 -13.21 -11.03
C ARG A 114 -13.96 -14.25 -11.78
N ALA A 115 -12.72 -14.46 -11.33
CA ALA A 115 -11.69 -15.29 -11.97
C ALA A 115 -11.32 -14.84 -13.40
N GLU A 116 -10.43 -15.59 -14.06
CA GLU A 116 -9.69 -15.27 -15.29
C GLU A 116 -10.45 -14.52 -16.42
N LYS A 117 -11.77 -14.74 -16.57
CA LYS A 117 -12.57 -14.10 -17.62
C LYS A 117 -12.53 -12.58 -17.57
N GLY A 118 -12.76 -11.99 -16.41
CA GLY A 118 -12.79 -10.52 -16.30
C GLY A 118 -11.43 -9.87 -16.53
N LYS A 119 -10.34 -10.59 -16.27
CA LYS A 119 -8.97 -10.13 -16.55
C LYS A 119 -8.62 -10.28 -18.03
N ALA A 120 -9.07 -11.37 -18.66
CA ALA A 120 -8.80 -11.68 -20.06
C ALA A 120 -9.52 -10.74 -21.04
N GLU A 121 -10.63 -10.13 -20.62
CA GLU A 121 -11.38 -9.15 -21.43
C GLU A 121 -10.75 -7.74 -21.42
N ILE A 122 -9.80 -7.48 -20.51
CA ILE A 122 -9.12 -6.18 -20.41
C ILE A 122 -7.85 -6.19 -21.25
N ASN A 123 -7.73 -5.21 -22.14
CA ASN A 123 -6.47 -4.90 -22.80
C ASN A 123 -5.61 -4.03 -21.88
N TRP A 124 -4.72 -4.67 -21.13
CA TRP A 124 -3.84 -4.02 -20.15
C TRP A 124 -2.80 -3.08 -20.76
N GLY A 125 -2.42 -3.29 -22.03
CA GLY A 125 -1.35 -2.53 -22.67
C GLY A 125 -0.03 -2.63 -21.89
N LYS A 126 0.48 -1.50 -21.38
CA LYS A 126 1.70 -1.42 -20.56
C LYS A 126 1.43 -1.53 -19.06
N VAL A 127 0.16 -1.50 -18.65
CA VAL A 127 -0.23 -1.57 -17.24
C VAL A 127 -0.03 -3.00 -16.73
N VAL A 128 0.63 -3.15 -15.60
CA VAL A 128 0.80 -4.44 -14.92
C VAL A 128 -0.25 -4.57 -13.84
N TYR A 129 -1.20 -5.48 -14.02
CA TYR A 129 -2.15 -5.87 -12.99
C TYR A 129 -1.55 -6.92 -12.06
N LEU A 130 -1.67 -6.73 -10.74
CA LEU A 130 -1.25 -7.69 -9.73
C LEU A 130 -2.43 -8.18 -8.88
N GLN A 131 -2.49 -9.49 -8.66
CA GLN A 131 -3.39 -10.11 -7.69
C GLN A 131 -2.67 -11.25 -6.98
N ASN A 132 -2.07 -10.96 -5.82
CA ASN A 132 -1.22 -11.87 -5.06
C ASN A 132 0.05 -12.28 -5.82
N GLU A 133 0.60 -11.34 -6.57
CA GLU A 133 1.73 -11.58 -7.47
C GLU A 133 2.76 -10.46 -7.31
N SER A 134 3.99 -10.75 -7.75
CA SER A 134 5.07 -9.77 -7.81
C SER A 134 5.42 -9.43 -9.25
N THR A 135 5.87 -8.20 -9.46
CA THR A 135 6.53 -7.78 -10.70
C THR A 135 7.82 -7.04 -10.39
N ARG A 136 8.71 -6.97 -11.37
CA ARG A 136 9.95 -6.20 -11.30
C ARG A 136 9.91 -5.10 -12.34
N VAL A 137 10.03 -3.86 -11.87
CA VAL A 137 10.04 -2.68 -12.74
C VAL A 137 11.45 -2.10 -12.76
N SER A 138 12.02 -1.96 -13.96
CA SER A 138 13.36 -1.41 -14.16
C SER A 138 13.29 0.03 -14.66
N VAL A 139 13.71 0.99 -13.84
CA VAL A 139 13.72 2.42 -14.18
C VAL A 139 15.01 3.06 -13.69
N LYS A 140 15.63 3.92 -14.51
CA LYS A 140 16.90 4.61 -14.18
C LYS A 140 18.03 3.66 -13.71
N GLY A 141 18.11 2.46 -14.31
CA GLY A 141 19.10 1.44 -13.95
C GLY A 141 18.89 0.77 -12.59
N ARG A 142 17.75 1.03 -11.93
CA ARG A 142 17.33 0.39 -10.68
C ARG A 142 16.19 -0.58 -10.96
N VAL A 143 16.19 -1.71 -10.26
CA VAL A 143 15.10 -2.69 -10.31
C VAL A 143 14.33 -2.59 -9.00
N VAL A 144 13.02 -2.42 -9.10
CA VAL A 144 12.11 -2.37 -7.93
C VAL A 144 11.21 -3.60 -7.98
N ASN A 145 11.21 -4.39 -6.91
CA ASN A 145 10.32 -5.54 -6.74
C ASN A 145 9.02 -5.10 -6.05
N ILE A 146 7.90 -5.25 -6.75
CA ILE A 146 6.59 -4.74 -6.34
C ILE A 146 5.65 -5.92 -6.15
N TYR A 147 5.06 -6.07 -4.97
CA TYR A 147 4.01 -7.06 -4.70
C TYR A 147 2.65 -6.38 -4.51
N GLY A 148 1.61 -6.96 -5.11
CA GLY A 148 0.26 -6.41 -5.10
C GLY A 148 -0.80 -7.41 -4.63
N ALA A 149 -1.65 -7.04 -3.68
CA ALA A 149 -2.74 -7.88 -3.19
C ALA A 149 -4.05 -7.09 -2.95
N PRO A 150 -5.18 -7.42 -3.63
CA PRO A 150 -6.42 -6.66 -3.57
C PRO A 150 -7.32 -6.97 -2.36
N GLN A 151 -6.99 -7.99 -1.55
CA GLN A 151 -7.87 -8.50 -0.52
C GLN A 151 -8.21 -7.46 0.53
N THR A 152 -9.48 -7.43 0.97
CA THR A 152 -9.94 -6.57 2.06
C THR A 152 -10.74 -7.27 3.14
N LEU A 153 -10.76 -6.71 4.35
CA LEU A 153 -11.67 -7.16 5.39
C LEU A 153 -13.13 -6.99 4.93
N ARG A 154 -13.97 -7.96 5.27
CA ARG A 154 -15.39 -7.96 4.89
C ARG A 154 -16.15 -6.82 5.57
N TYR A 155 -16.63 -5.89 4.73
CA TYR A 155 -17.62 -4.88 5.06
C TYR A 155 -18.69 -4.90 3.97
N GLY A 156 -19.79 -5.63 4.22
CA GLY A 156 -20.85 -5.82 3.22
C GLY A 156 -20.62 -7.04 2.31
N ASN A 157 -20.90 -6.86 1.02
CA ASN A 157 -20.84 -7.93 0.01
C ASN A 157 -20.18 -7.42 -1.28
N TRP A 158 -18.92 -7.01 -1.15
CA TRP A 158 -18.12 -6.46 -2.24
C TRP A 158 -17.02 -7.44 -2.67
N ALA A 159 -16.31 -7.10 -3.76
CA ALA A 159 -15.25 -7.94 -4.30
C ALA A 159 -14.03 -8.04 -3.37
N PHE A 160 -13.27 -9.13 -3.50
CA PHE A 160 -12.00 -9.37 -2.80
C PHE A 160 -12.07 -9.37 -1.26
N GLN A 161 -13.26 -9.49 -0.68
CA GLN A 161 -13.44 -9.49 0.77
C GLN A 161 -13.16 -10.86 1.40
N TYR A 162 -12.53 -10.85 2.58
CA TYR A 162 -12.34 -12.02 3.44
C TYR A 162 -12.85 -11.74 4.87
N GLU A 163 -13.26 -12.78 5.58
CA GLU A 163 -13.75 -12.64 6.95
C GLU A 163 -12.61 -12.32 7.92
N PRO A 164 -12.85 -11.52 8.98
CA PRO A 164 -11.82 -11.23 9.98
C PRO A 164 -11.15 -12.46 10.60
N ARG A 165 -11.89 -13.57 10.75
CA ARG A 165 -11.37 -14.85 11.26
C ARG A 165 -10.39 -15.53 10.30
N ASP A 166 -10.47 -15.22 9.01
CA ASP A 166 -9.65 -15.82 7.95
C ASP A 166 -8.41 -14.95 7.65
N ALA A 167 -8.26 -13.81 8.34
CA ALA A 167 -7.17 -12.86 8.12
C ALA A 167 -5.79 -13.52 8.23
N ASP A 168 -5.60 -14.40 9.21
CA ASP A 168 -4.34 -15.12 9.38
C ASP A 168 -4.09 -16.09 8.23
N VAL A 169 -5.12 -16.70 7.64
CA VAL A 169 -4.97 -17.59 6.47
C VAL A 169 -4.62 -16.78 5.23
N VAL A 170 -5.28 -15.65 5.02
CA VAL A 170 -5.06 -14.77 3.86
C VAL A 170 -3.65 -14.18 3.87
N TRP A 171 -3.15 -13.75 5.04
CA TRP A 171 -1.87 -13.08 5.16
C TRP A 171 -0.73 -13.95 5.71
N ALA A 172 -0.96 -15.24 5.99
CA ALA A 172 0.07 -16.15 6.52
C ALA A 172 1.23 -16.33 5.52
N LYS A 173 2.27 -15.50 5.67
CA LYS A 173 3.46 -15.52 4.81
C LYS A 173 3.16 -15.33 3.32
N SER A 174 2.09 -14.61 3.04
CA SER A 174 1.60 -14.34 1.69
C SER A 174 2.54 -13.43 0.90
N ILE A 175 3.15 -12.44 1.55
CA ILE A 175 4.00 -11.45 0.89
C ILE A 175 5.41 -12.04 0.69
N PRO A 176 5.96 -12.08 -0.53
CA PRO A 176 7.30 -12.60 -0.76
C PRO A 176 8.39 -11.80 -0.05
N LEU A 177 9.44 -12.49 0.43
CA LEU A 177 10.66 -11.82 0.91
C LEU A 177 11.33 -11.07 -0.25
N GLY A 178 11.98 -9.95 0.07
CA GLY A 178 12.60 -9.08 -0.94
C GLY A 178 11.63 -8.21 -1.72
N THR A 179 10.39 -8.04 -1.23
CA THR A 179 9.46 -7.02 -1.73
C THR A 179 9.96 -5.63 -1.34
N ASP A 180 10.20 -4.75 -2.31
CA ASP A 180 10.63 -3.36 -2.07
C ASP A 180 9.43 -2.44 -1.85
N VAL A 181 8.38 -2.63 -2.66
CA VAL A 181 7.13 -1.86 -2.63
C VAL A 181 5.95 -2.82 -2.47
N LEU A 182 5.13 -2.58 -1.45
CA LEU A 182 3.93 -3.36 -1.19
C LEU A 182 2.68 -2.52 -1.44
N ILE A 183 1.82 -2.98 -2.35
CA ILE A 183 0.53 -2.39 -2.69
C ILE A 183 -0.57 -3.31 -2.21
N THR A 184 -1.49 -2.77 -1.41
CA THR A 184 -2.59 -3.53 -0.83
C THR A 184 -3.81 -2.63 -0.73
N HIS A 185 -5.01 -3.18 -0.91
CA HIS A 185 -6.22 -2.35 -0.80
C HIS A 185 -6.67 -2.18 0.67
N SER A 186 -6.46 -3.18 1.55
CA SER A 186 -6.90 -3.14 2.96
C SER A 186 -5.87 -2.68 3.98
N PRO A 187 -6.12 -1.63 4.79
CA PRO A 187 -5.11 -1.01 5.63
C PRO A 187 -4.43 -1.96 6.63
N ALA A 188 -3.18 -1.69 6.98
CA ALA A 188 -2.47 -2.39 8.05
C ALA A 188 -2.78 -1.72 9.38
N ARG A 189 -2.98 -2.51 10.44
CA ARG A 189 -3.44 -1.95 11.73
C ARG A 189 -2.48 -0.90 12.30
N GLY A 190 -3.02 0.24 12.73
CA GLY A 190 -2.29 1.30 13.43
C GLY A 190 -1.43 2.19 12.54
N HIS A 191 -1.58 2.09 11.21
CA HIS A 191 -0.85 2.90 10.24
C HIS A 191 -1.81 3.49 9.22
N VAL A 192 -2.17 4.77 9.40
CA VAL A 192 -3.05 5.52 8.49
C VAL A 192 -4.36 4.77 8.18
N ASP A 193 -4.88 4.04 9.17
CA ASP A 193 -5.91 3.01 9.01
C ASP A 193 -7.27 3.37 9.61
N ALA A 194 -7.37 4.50 10.31
CA ALA A 194 -8.55 4.90 11.07
C ALA A 194 -9.11 3.78 11.99
N ASN A 195 -8.21 2.95 12.56
CA ASN A 195 -8.54 1.73 13.35
C ASN A 195 -9.25 0.59 12.60
N LEU A 196 -9.33 0.65 11.26
CA LEU A 196 -9.92 -0.39 10.41
C LEU A 196 -8.87 -1.36 9.84
N GLY A 197 -7.60 -1.23 10.24
CA GLY A 197 -6.53 -2.02 9.67
C GLY A 197 -6.45 -3.46 10.18
N CYS A 198 -5.93 -4.34 9.32
CA CYS A 198 -5.74 -5.76 9.58
C CYS A 198 -4.47 -6.05 10.39
N LYS A 199 -4.61 -6.86 11.46
CA LYS A 199 -3.49 -7.30 12.31
C LYS A 199 -2.57 -8.30 11.62
N ALA A 200 -3.15 -9.29 10.94
CA ALA A 200 -2.40 -10.36 10.27
C ALA A 200 -1.51 -9.78 9.17
N LEU A 201 -2.07 -8.87 8.37
CA LEU A 201 -1.33 -8.10 7.38
C LEU A 201 -0.15 -7.33 8.01
N LEU A 202 -0.37 -6.62 9.13
CA LEU A 202 0.72 -5.94 9.83
C LEU A 202 1.82 -6.90 10.27
N GLN A 203 1.47 -8.11 10.73
CA GLN A 203 2.47 -9.12 11.09
C GLN A 203 3.27 -9.58 9.87
N ASP A 204 2.63 -9.76 8.73
CA ASP A 204 3.33 -10.18 7.51
C ASP A 204 4.21 -9.06 6.93
N ILE A 205 3.77 -7.81 6.99
CA ILE A 205 4.57 -6.63 6.66
C ILE A 205 5.79 -6.53 7.57
N ARG A 206 5.63 -6.78 8.88
CA ARG A 206 6.75 -6.80 9.83
C ARG A 206 7.77 -7.90 9.53
N ARG A 207 7.32 -9.01 8.93
CA ARG A 207 8.20 -10.08 8.47
C ARG A 207 8.97 -9.69 7.20
N VAL A 208 8.30 -9.06 6.23
CA VAL A 208 8.88 -8.76 4.90
C VAL A 208 9.67 -7.46 4.87
N ARG A 209 9.18 -6.42 5.54
CA ARG A 209 9.82 -5.11 5.74
C ARG A 209 10.15 -4.37 4.43
N PRO A 210 9.12 -4.06 3.61
CA PRO A 210 9.32 -3.31 2.37
C PRO A 210 9.83 -1.88 2.64
N ARG A 211 10.59 -1.28 1.71
CA ARG A 211 11.12 0.11 1.82
C ARG A 211 9.99 1.14 1.73
N MET A 212 9.01 0.87 0.88
CA MET A 212 7.76 1.61 0.83
C MET A 212 6.61 0.64 1.05
N PHE A 213 5.74 1.06 1.94
CA PHE A 213 4.52 0.36 2.23
C PHE A 213 3.33 1.29 1.95
N GLY A 214 2.37 0.80 1.18
CA GLY A 214 1.06 1.40 1.15
C GLY A 214 0.83 2.25 -0.07
N VAL A 215 -0.31 1.97 -0.67
CA VAL A 215 -1.21 2.89 -1.32
C VAL A 215 -2.57 2.27 -0.96
N TRP A 216 -3.42 2.94 -0.19
CA TRP A 216 -4.67 2.37 0.35
C TRP A 216 -5.89 2.98 -0.28
N GLY A 217 -6.86 2.14 -0.66
CA GLY A 217 -8.20 2.60 -0.95
C GLY A 217 -9.26 1.88 -0.18
N LEU A 218 -10.02 2.61 0.62
CA LEU A 218 -11.28 2.17 1.19
C LEU A 218 -12.01 3.47 1.44
N ALA A 219 -13.21 3.62 0.87
CA ALA A 219 -14.03 4.83 0.99
C ALA A 219 -14.17 5.34 2.45
N TRP A 220 -14.10 4.43 3.43
CA TRP A 220 -14.24 4.70 4.86
C TRP A 220 -13.01 5.34 5.53
N VAL A 221 -11.84 5.31 4.89
CA VAL A 221 -10.58 5.88 5.42
C VAL A 221 -10.17 7.17 4.69
N ARG A 222 -11.01 7.67 3.77
CA ARG A 222 -10.78 8.89 2.99
C ARG A 222 -10.58 10.16 3.82
N PHE A 223 -11.04 10.19 5.08
CA PHE A 223 -10.78 11.31 6.00
C PHE A 223 -9.35 11.33 6.57
N TRP A 224 -8.54 10.31 6.29
CA TRP A 224 -7.18 10.12 6.80
C TRP A 224 -6.16 9.96 5.67
N MET A 225 -6.35 10.68 4.57
CA MET A 225 -5.34 10.77 3.49
C MET A 225 -4.03 11.33 4.06
N GLY A 226 -2.90 10.77 3.62
CA GLY A 226 -1.60 11.23 4.06
C GLY A 226 -0.55 10.13 4.05
N TRP A 227 0.63 10.48 4.53
CA TRP A 227 1.75 9.57 4.67
C TRP A 227 2.39 9.67 6.05
N GLU A 228 3.00 8.59 6.48
CA GLU A 228 3.77 8.52 7.73
C GLU A 228 5.08 7.77 7.47
N LYS A 229 6.21 8.26 7.98
CA LYS A 229 7.46 7.50 7.99
C LYS A 229 7.71 6.93 9.38
N ARG A 230 7.79 5.59 9.49
CA ARG A 230 8.15 4.90 10.74
C ARG A 230 9.37 4.03 10.52
N GLY A 231 10.49 4.46 11.05
CA GLY A 231 11.80 3.86 10.75
C GLY A 231 12.14 4.08 9.28
N GLU A 232 12.44 3.00 8.57
CA GLU A 232 12.80 3.03 7.14
C GLU A 232 11.60 2.87 6.19
N VAL A 233 10.42 2.54 6.73
CA VAL A 233 9.22 2.31 5.93
C VAL A 233 8.39 3.59 5.82
N VAL A 234 8.07 3.97 4.59
CA VAL A 234 7.09 5.03 4.28
C VAL A 234 5.71 4.38 4.12
N TRP A 235 4.71 4.85 4.86
CA TRP A 235 3.31 4.40 4.86
C TRP A 235 2.46 5.41 4.11
N VAL A 236 1.72 5.04 3.05
CA VAL A 236 0.88 5.99 2.29
C VAL A 236 -0.56 5.52 2.19
N ASN A 237 -1.50 6.39 2.55
CA ASN A 237 -2.91 6.31 2.17
C ASN A 237 -3.15 7.28 1.01
N ALA A 238 -3.45 6.72 -0.17
CA ALA A 238 -3.49 7.47 -1.42
C ALA A 238 -4.89 7.64 -1.98
N ALA A 239 -5.91 7.46 -1.14
CA ALA A 239 -7.29 7.68 -1.53
C ALA A 239 -7.48 9.10 -2.09
N MET A 240 -8.16 9.19 -3.22
CA MET A 240 -8.37 10.45 -3.92
C MET A 240 -9.61 11.17 -3.35
N ARG A 241 -9.59 12.51 -3.40
CA ARG A 241 -10.72 13.34 -2.94
C ARG A 241 -11.82 13.37 -4.01
N GLU A 242 -13.09 13.37 -3.59
CA GLU A 242 -14.17 13.69 -4.52
C GLU A 242 -14.15 15.19 -4.82
N GLY A 243 -14.10 15.55 -6.11
CA GLY A 243 -14.24 16.94 -6.57
C GLY A 243 -13.03 17.55 -7.28
N GLY A 244 -11.91 16.83 -7.44
CA GLY A 244 -10.86 17.12 -8.42
C GLY A 244 -10.29 18.55 -8.41
N SER A 245 -9.31 18.84 -7.56
CA SER A 245 -8.43 20.01 -7.77
C SER A 245 -7.16 19.59 -8.52
N GLU A 246 -6.47 20.53 -9.17
CA GLU A 246 -5.20 20.24 -9.86
C GLU A 246 -4.17 19.57 -8.93
N ASP A 247 -3.34 18.67 -9.47
CA ASP A 247 -2.29 17.87 -8.80
C ASP A 247 -2.76 16.86 -7.72
N GLU A 248 -3.64 15.94 -8.09
CA GLU A 248 -4.02 14.84 -7.19
C GLU A 248 -3.07 13.64 -7.33
N GLY A 249 -2.49 13.19 -6.21
CA GLY A 249 -1.63 12.01 -6.14
C GLY A 249 -0.41 12.21 -5.25
N TRP A 250 0.03 11.14 -4.58
CA TRP A 250 1.14 11.22 -3.62
C TRP A 250 2.45 10.82 -4.28
N VAL A 251 3.42 11.74 -4.30
CA VAL A 251 4.77 11.47 -4.81
C VAL A 251 5.66 11.00 -3.66
N VAL A 252 6.22 9.80 -3.78
CA VAL A 252 7.18 9.23 -2.84
C VAL A 252 8.52 8.99 -3.52
N GLU A 253 9.60 9.42 -2.87
CA GLU A 253 10.96 9.20 -3.35
C GLU A 253 11.64 8.03 -2.60
N ILE A 254 12.17 7.05 -3.35
CA ILE A 254 12.86 5.85 -2.81
C ILE A 254 14.23 5.61 -3.42
#